data_AF-A0AAW2ARX8-F1
#
_entry.id   AF-A0AAW2ARX8-F1
#
_cell.length_a   1.000
_cell.length_b   1.000
_cell.length_c   1.000
_cell.angle_alpha   90.00
_cell.angle_beta   90.00
_cell.angle_gamma   90.00
#
_symmetry.space_group_name_H-M   'P 1'
#
loop_
_entity.id
_entity.type
_entity.pdbx_description
1 polymer ?
#
loop_
_entity_poly.entity_id
_entity_poly.type
_entity_poly.pdbx_seq_one_letter_code
_entity_poly.pdbx_strand_id
1 'polypeptide(L)'
;MVIMSYVKEIDEHTLTEQWSQHSKDGKVPFPIYTVIDKKCKQCNIGDPWFEITPHEAGYSLTGAFVDASNFGSKFHKGSKKNQQDEFDMLYLQALCGSALADEVEIKEQLWQKIKGSED
;
A
#
# COMPACT_ATOMS: atom_id res chain seq x y z
N MET A 1 9.12 19.65 6.32
CA MET A 1 8.00 19.05 5.57
C MET A 1 8.43 18.90 4.10
N VAL A 2 9.28 17.90 3.81
CA VAL A 2 9.94 17.72 2.50
C VAL A 2 8.97 17.13 1.46
N ILE A 3 7.96 16.38 1.89
CA ILE A 3 6.98 15.75 0.98
C ILE A 3 6.16 16.82 0.21
N MET A 4 5.80 17.92 0.88
CA MET A 4 5.01 19.00 0.27
C MET A 4 5.77 19.81 -0.80
N SER A 5 7.11 19.74 -0.86
CA SER A 5 7.86 20.40 -1.94
C SER A 5 7.83 19.62 -3.26
N TYR A 6 7.46 18.34 -3.23
CA TYR A 6 7.44 17.46 -4.40
C TYR A 6 6.02 17.12 -4.87
N VAL A 7 5.06 17.02 -3.94
CA VAL A 7 3.65 16.77 -4.26
C VAL A 7 3.02 18.10 -4.69
N LYS A 8 2.82 18.27 -6.01
CA LYS A 8 2.20 19.48 -6.58
C LYS A 8 0.69 19.51 -6.43
N GLU A 9 0.05 18.35 -6.36
CA GLU A 9 -1.39 18.17 -6.25
C GLU A 9 -1.68 16.88 -5.47
N ILE A 10 -2.78 16.90 -4.71
CA ILE A 10 -3.28 15.74 -3.99
C ILE A 10 -4.11 14.92 -4.98
N ASP A 11 -3.66 13.71 -5.28
CA ASP A 11 -4.35 12.82 -6.22
C ASP A 11 -5.23 11.81 -5.47
N GLU A 12 -6.52 12.14 -5.38
CA GLU A 12 -7.54 11.33 -4.68
C GLU A 12 -8.18 10.25 -5.58
N HIS A 13 -7.72 10.10 -6.84
CA HIS A 13 -8.25 9.05 -7.71
C HIS A 13 -7.80 7.67 -7.25
N THR A 14 -8.60 6.65 -7.56
CA THR A 14 -8.22 5.26 -7.32
C THR A 14 -7.23 4.76 -8.39
N LEU A 15 -6.58 3.62 -8.13
CA LEU A 15 -5.65 3.03 -9.10
C LEU A 15 -6.37 2.61 -10.38
N THR A 16 -7.57 2.04 -10.26
CA THR A 16 -8.38 1.66 -11.42
C THR A 16 -8.83 2.87 -12.23
N GLU A 17 -9.20 3.97 -11.57
CA GLU A 17 -9.59 5.23 -12.21
C GLU A 17 -8.43 5.82 -13.01
N GLN A 18 -7.25 5.97 -12.40
CA GLN A 18 -6.05 6.46 -13.09
C GLN A 18 -5.71 5.61 -14.31
N TRP A 19 -5.72 4.28 -14.15
CA TRP A 19 -5.43 3.37 -15.25
C TRP A 19 -6.42 3.55 -16.40
N SER A 20 -7.71 3.70 -16.11
CA SER A 20 -8.74 3.92 -17.14
C SER A 20 -8.53 5.20 -17.95
N GLN A 21 -7.97 6.25 -17.33
CA GLN A 21 -7.71 7.54 -17.97
C GLN A 21 -6.46 7.49 -18.85
N HIS A 22 -5.42 6.78 -18.41
CA HIS A 22 -4.09 6.85 -19.00
C HIS A 22 -3.71 5.71 -19.95
N SER A 23 -4.39 4.55 -19.86
CA SER A 23 -4.02 3.34 -20.61
C SER A 23 -4.42 3.34 -22.09
N LYS A 24 -5.33 4.23 -22.51
CA LYS A 24 -5.99 4.18 -23.84
C LYS A 24 -5.04 4.23 -25.03
N ASP A 25 -3.92 4.91 -24.89
CA ASP A 25 -2.96 5.15 -25.97
C ASP A 25 -1.77 4.17 -25.96
N GLY A 26 -1.69 3.25 -24.98
CA GLY A 26 -0.56 2.33 -24.82
C GLY A 26 0.79 2.99 -24.54
N LYS A 27 0.81 4.30 -24.27
CA LYS A 27 2.02 5.09 -23.98
C LYS A 27 2.48 4.98 -22.52
N VAL A 28 1.58 4.54 -21.64
CA VAL A 28 1.84 4.45 -20.21
C VAL A 28 2.17 2.99 -19.88
N PRO A 29 3.36 2.70 -19.31
CA PRO A 29 3.71 1.38 -18.85
C PRO A 29 2.70 0.86 -17.82
N PHE A 30 2.48 -0.44 -17.81
CA PHE A 30 1.59 -1.07 -16.83
C PHE A 30 2.16 -0.93 -15.41
N PRO A 31 1.45 -0.27 -14.47
CA PRO A 31 1.98 -0.03 -13.14
C PRO A 31 1.81 -1.27 -12.25
N ILE A 32 2.86 -1.60 -11.49
CA ILE A 32 2.88 -2.65 -10.48
C ILE A 32 3.40 -2.04 -9.19
N TYR A 33 2.58 -2.11 -8.14
CA TYR A 33 2.93 -1.69 -6.79
C TYR A 33 3.08 -2.91 -5.89
N THR A 34 3.82 -2.76 -4.79
CA THR A 34 4.02 -3.85 -3.85
C THR A 34 4.14 -3.37 -2.41
N VAL A 35 3.67 -4.21 -1.50
CA VAL A 35 3.73 -4.02 -0.05
C VAL A 35 4.12 -5.33 0.61
N ILE A 36 4.49 -5.27 1.89
CA ILE A 36 4.91 -6.44 2.66
C ILE A 36 3.87 -6.73 3.74
N ASP A 37 3.33 -7.96 3.77
CA ASP A 37 2.51 -8.40 4.90
C ASP A 37 3.41 -8.55 6.14
N LYS A 38 3.15 -7.69 7.13
CA LYS A 38 3.90 -7.64 8.39
C LYS A 38 3.84 -8.97 9.16
N LYS A 39 2.70 -9.66 9.18
CA LYS A 39 2.55 -10.95 9.87
C LYS A 39 3.35 -12.03 9.17
N CYS A 40 3.29 -12.12 7.83
CA CYS A 40 4.12 -13.07 7.08
C CYS A 40 5.62 -12.82 7.34
N LYS A 41 6.05 -11.55 7.30
CA LYS A 41 7.43 -11.16 7.61
C LYS A 41 7.84 -11.52 9.04
N GLN A 42 7.02 -11.20 10.04
CA GLN A 42 7.34 -11.44 11.45
C GLN A 42 7.35 -12.92 11.82
N CYS A 43 6.44 -13.71 11.25
CA CYS A 43 6.38 -15.14 11.51
C CYS A 43 7.37 -15.94 10.63
N ASN A 44 8.05 -15.28 9.68
CA ASN A 44 8.90 -15.92 8.68
C ASN A 44 8.15 -17.04 7.92
N ILE A 45 6.88 -16.78 7.60
CA ILE A 45 5.99 -17.73 6.92
C ILE A 45 5.86 -17.31 5.46
N GLY A 46 6.38 -18.13 4.56
CA GLY A 46 6.23 -17.95 3.11
C GLY A 46 6.85 -16.67 2.57
N ASP A 47 6.37 -16.26 1.41
CA ASP A 47 6.73 -15.00 0.77
C ASP A 47 5.79 -13.88 1.28
N PRO A 48 6.32 -12.81 1.91
CA PRO A 48 5.49 -11.73 2.44
C PRO A 48 5.10 -10.68 1.39
N TRP A 49 5.55 -10.81 0.13
CA TRP A 49 5.20 -9.87 -0.93
C TRP A 49 3.73 -9.94 -1.30
N PHE A 50 3.08 -8.78 -1.33
CA PHE A 50 1.73 -8.57 -1.82
C PHE A 50 1.79 -7.60 -3.00
N GLU A 51 1.26 -8.01 -4.13
CA GLU A 51 1.29 -7.27 -5.39
C GLU A 51 -0.05 -6.56 -5.61
N ILE A 52 0.00 -5.33 -6.14
CA ILE A 52 -1.17 -4.52 -6.45
C ILE A 52 -0.99 -3.94 -7.86
N THR A 53 -1.94 -4.23 -8.73
CA THR A 53 -2.01 -3.73 -10.10
C THR A 53 -3.38 -3.08 -10.34
N PRO A 54 -3.61 -2.38 -11.46
CA PRO A 54 -4.94 -1.88 -11.82
C PRO A 54 -5.99 -2.96 -12.05
N HIS A 55 -5.59 -4.24 -12.15
CA HIS A 55 -6.50 -5.34 -12.40
C HIS A 55 -6.76 -6.15 -11.14
N GLU A 56 -5.71 -6.46 -10.38
CA GLU A 56 -5.78 -7.37 -9.27
C GLU A 56 -4.81 -7.01 -8.15
N ALA A 57 -5.14 -7.49 -6.95
CA ALA A 57 -4.31 -7.37 -5.76
C ALA A 57 -4.25 -8.73 -5.04
N GLY A 58 -3.05 -9.17 -4.65
CA GLY A 58 -2.92 -10.51 -4.10
C GLY A 58 -1.50 -10.97 -3.77
N TYR A 59 -1.41 -12.22 -3.34
CA TYR A 59 -0.16 -12.88 -2.97
C TYR A 59 0.36 -13.75 -4.13
N SER A 60 1.43 -13.32 -4.77
CA SER A 60 1.99 -13.98 -5.95
C SER A 60 2.41 -15.43 -5.66
N LEU A 61 2.95 -15.72 -4.47
CA LEU A 61 3.33 -17.09 -4.09
C LEU A 61 2.15 -18.08 -4.04
N THR A 62 1.00 -17.64 -3.52
CA THR A 62 -0.17 -18.52 -3.38
C THR A 62 -1.10 -18.48 -4.58
N GLY A 63 -0.91 -17.51 -5.48
CA GLY A 63 -1.83 -17.26 -6.59
C GLY A 63 -3.19 -16.73 -6.15
N ALA A 64 -3.31 -16.25 -4.90
CA ALA A 64 -4.57 -15.76 -4.35
C ALA A 64 -4.73 -14.26 -4.62
N PHE A 65 -5.56 -13.93 -5.60
CA PHE A 65 -5.84 -12.57 -6.05
C PHE A 65 -7.34 -12.23 -5.98
N VAL A 66 -7.63 -10.94 -5.86
CA VAL A 66 -8.96 -10.34 -6.00
C VAL A 66 -8.85 -9.17 -6.97
N ASP A 67 -9.97 -8.73 -7.57
CA ASP A 67 -9.96 -7.48 -8.34
C ASP A 67 -9.42 -6.33 -7.49
N ALA A 68 -8.64 -5.42 -8.10
CA ALA A 68 -8.03 -4.30 -7.40
C ALA A 68 -9.06 -3.45 -6.60
N SER A 69 -10.26 -3.27 -7.17
CA SER A 69 -11.36 -2.55 -6.52
C SER A 69 -11.94 -3.25 -5.28
N ASN A 70 -11.64 -4.53 -5.08
CA ASN A 70 -12.03 -5.27 -3.87
C ASN A 70 -10.90 -5.31 -2.83
N PHE A 71 -9.72 -4.73 -3.10
CA PHE A 71 -8.65 -4.64 -2.11
C PHE A 71 -9.14 -3.90 -0.85
N GLY A 72 -8.87 -4.46 0.34
CA GLY A 72 -9.40 -3.96 1.61
C GLY A 72 -10.78 -4.50 2.02
N SER A 73 -11.52 -5.14 1.10
CA SER A 73 -12.81 -5.76 1.42
C SER A 73 -12.64 -7.00 2.31
N LYS A 74 -13.71 -7.39 3.02
CA LYS A 74 -13.70 -8.59 3.87
C LYS A 74 -14.14 -9.81 3.07
N PHE A 75 -13.33 -10.88 3.12
CA PHE A 75 -13.61 -12.16 2.47
C PHE A 75 -13.68 -13.30 3.49
N HIS A 76 -14.49 -14.32 3.18
CA HIS A 76 -14.50 -15.58 3.92
C HIS A 76 -14.65 -16.74 2.94
N LYS A 77 -13.68 -17.67 2.97
CA LYS A 77 -13.62 -18.84 2.08
C LYS A 77 -13.80 -18.46 0.60
N GLY A 78 -13.09 -17.43 0.15
CA GLY A 78 -13.14 -16.93 -1.22
C GLY A 78 -14.39 -16.10 -1.58
N SER A 79 -15.38 -16.00 -0.69
CA SER A 79 -16.57 -15.18 -0.94
C SER A 79 -16.47 -13.81 -0.26
N LYS A 80 -16.71 -12.73 -1.01
CA LYS A 80 -16.81 -11.36 -0.47
C LYS A 80 -17.99 -11.27 0.51
N LYS A 81 -17.76 -10.68 1.68
CA LYS A 81 -18.74 -10.54 2.77
C LYS A 81 -19.17 -9.09 3.00
N ASN A 82 -18.27 -8.16 2.78
CA ASN A 82 -18.54 -6.73 2.86
C ASN A 82 -17.66 -6.03 1.82
N GLN A 83 -18.23 -5.01 1.20
CA GLN A 83 -17.52 -4.16 0.25
C GLN A 83 -16.89 -2.98 0.99
N GLN A 84 -15.59 -2.85 0.79
CA GLN A 84 -14.82 -1.66 1.05
C GLN A 84 -14.64 -0.96 -0.31
N ASP A 85 -14.86 0.35 -0.36
CA ASP A 85 -14.55 1.13 -1.56
C ASP A 85 -13.04 1.13 -1.81
N GLU A 86 -12.64 1.14 -3.08
CA GLU A 86 -11.23 1.13 -3.47
C GLU A 86 -10.50 2.31 -2.84
N PHE A 87 -9.32 2.05 -2.30
CA PHE A 87 -8.49 3.09 -1.73
C PHE A 87 -7.95 4.00 -2.83
N ASP A 88 -7.86 5.29 -2.52
CA ASP A 88 -7.20 6.26 -3.37
C ASP A 88 -5.69 6.00 -3.48
N MET A 89 -5.08 6.68 -4.43
CA MET A 89 -3.63 6.59 -4.67
C MET A 89 -2.80 7.15 -3.52
N LEU A 90 -3.32 8.08 -2.71
CA LEU A 90 -2.60 8.60 -1.54
C LEU A 90 -2.40 7.49 -0.51
N TYR A 91 -3.46 6.72 -0.24
CA TYR A 91 -3.42 5.58 0.67
C TYR A 91 -2.45 4.53 0.14
N LEU A 92 -2.52 4.19 -1.15
CA LEU A 92 -1.62 3.20 -1.75
C LEU A 92 -0.15 3.64 -1.69
N GLN A 93 0.14 4.91 -1.99
CA GLN A 93 1.48 5.49 -1.86
C GLN A 93 1.97 5.49 -0.41
N ALA A 94 1.10 5.84 0.54
CA ALA A 94 1.42 5.79 1.96
C ALA A 94 1.71 4.36 2.43
N LEU A 95 0.96 3.37 1.94
CA LEU A 95 1.17 1.97 2.25
C LEU A 95 2.51 1.46 1.68
N CYS A 96 2.84 1.78 0.43
CA CYS A 96 4.12 1.45 -0.20
C CYS A 96 5.31 2.15 0.50
N GLY A 97 5.11 3.38 0.97
CA GLY A 97 6.11 4.19 1.69
C GLY A 97 6.12 4.01 3.21
N SER A 98 5.40 3.03 3.74
CA SER A 98 5.11 2.90 5.17
C SER A 98 6.31 2.61 6.06
N ALA A 99 7.51 2.40 5.51
CA ALA A 99 8.75 2.28 6.27
C ALA A 99 9.02 3.49 7.17
N LEU A 100 8.59 4.69 6.76
CA LEU A 100 8.71 5.92 7.57
C LEU A 100 7.73 5.96 8.76
N ALA A 101 6.73 5.09 8.78
CA ALA A 101 5.72 4.97 9.82
C ALA A 101 5.98 3.78 10.76
N ASP A 102 7.20 3.23 10.78
CA ASP A 102 7.53 2.12 11.68
C ASP A 102 7.49 2.57 13.14
N GLU A 103 6.57 1.98 13.91
CA GLU A 103 6.30 2.36 15.28
C GLU A 103 7.50 2.14 16.21
N VAL A 104 8.31 1.11 15.98
CA VAL A 104 9.46 0.78 16.83
C VAL A 104 10.55 1.83 16.62
N GLU A 105 10.91 2.09 15.36
CA GLU A 105 11.88 3.10 14.99
C GLU A 105 11.45 4.50 15.48
N ILE A 106 10.18 4.87 15.29
CA ILE A 106 9.64 6.15 15.76
C ILE A 106 9.76 6.27 17.28
N LYS A 107 9.39 5.22 18.03
CA LYS A 107 9.51 5.24 19.50
C LYS A 107 10.95 5.36 19.95
N GLU A 108 11.88 4.63 19.33
CA GLU A 108 13.30 4.71 19.66
C GLU A 108 13.85 6.13 19.45
N GLN A 109 13.57 6.74 18.30
CA GLN A 109 13.98 8.11 18.00
C GLN A 109 13.38 9.13 18.98
N LEU A 110 12.10 8.99 19.34
CA LEU A 110 11.45 9.86 20.32
C LEU A 110 12.09 9.71 21.70
N TRP A 111 12.38 8.48 22.15
CA TRP A 111 13.02 8.23 23.43
C TRP A 111 14.42 8.82 23.51
N GLN A 112 15.22 8.74 22.45
CA GLN A 112 16.55 9.36 22.42
C GLN A 112 16.47 10.89 22.55
N LYS A 113 15.47 11.52 21.91
CA LYS A 113 15.27 12.97 22.04
C LYS A 113 14.84 13.39 23.44
N ILE A 114 13.98 12.61 24.10
CA ILE A 114 13.55 12.88 25.48
C ILE A 114 14.75 12.81 26.42
N LYS A 115 15.55 11.74 26.32
CA LYS A 115 16.74 11.55 27.18
C LYS A 115 17.85 12.57 26.89
N GLY A 116 18.05 12.96 25.63
CA GLY A 116 19.05 13.95 25.24
C GLY A 116 18.64 15.41 25.48
N SER A 117 17.47 15.65 26.11
CA SER A 117 16.97 16.99 26.46
C SER A 117 17.11 17.34 27.94
N GLU A 118 17.82 16.49 28.72
CA GLU A 118 18.07 16.67 30.15
C GLU A 118 19.39 17.40 30.49
N ASP A 119 20.09 17.98 29.49
CA ASP A 119 21.28 18.84 29.67
C ASP A 119 20.98 20.33 29.41
#